data_AF-A0AAN4WJX3-F1
#
_entry.id   AF-A0AAN4WJX3-F1
#
_cell.length_a   1.000
_cell.length_b   1.000
_cell.length_c   1.000
_cell.angle_alpha   90.00
_cell.angle_beta   90.00
_cell.angle_gamma   90.00
#
_symmetry.space_group_name_H-M   'P 1'
#
loop_
_entity.id
_entity.type
_entity.pdbx_description
1 polymer ?
#
loop_
_entity_poly.entity_id
_entity_poly.type
_entity_poly.pdbx_seq_one_letter_code
_entity_poly.pdbx_strand_id
1 'polypeptide(L)'
;MEVGGGHDFDSFFKSFLNPICLFIERVMKDREDVTDLAQDVFLKVFERWKEFETEENAKAFLYISARNLCFDRLRRKQAEDNYQSQYSQEEESISSTFLQEVMRQETSRILYSAIDRLPEQTRQVILLGMEGNSNVEVGELLGVSINTVKTLKKNGYSALREMLSKEYLILLLILLEEF
;
A
#
# COMPACT_ATOMS: atom_id res chain seq x y z
N MET A 1 4.13 -0.09 36.17
CA MET A 1 5.53 -0.24 35.78
C MET A 1 5.72 0.54 34.49
N GLU A 2 6.79 1.33 34.43
CA GLU A 2 6.92 2.54 33.58
C GLU A 2 7.07 2.29 32.07
N VAL A 3 6.45 3.24 31.36
CA VAL A 3 6.66 3.83 30.03
C VAL A 3 7.97 3.48 29.29
N GLY A 4 7.82 2.99 28.06
CA GLY A 4 8.83 3.04 26.99
C GLY A 4 8.12 3.25 25.66
N GLY A 5 8.58 4.18 24.81
CA GLY A 5 7.89 4.70 23.61
C GLY A 5 7.67 3.67 22.49
N GLY A 6 6.81 2.67 22.73
CA GLY A 6 6.59 1.53 21.85
C GLY A 6 5.62 1.84 20.72
N HIS A 7 6.03 1.47 19.50
CA HIS A 7 5.12 1.30 18.37
C HIS A 7 4.00 0.33 18.77
N ASP A 8 2.75 0.78 18.68
CA ASP A 8 1.59 -0.04 18.99
C ASP A 8 1.25 -0.95 17.79
N PHE A 9 1.02 -2.24 18.07
CA PHE A 9 0.73 -3.22 17.03
C PHE A 9 -0.59 -2.92 16.32
N ASP A 10 -1.61 -2.41 17.02
CA ASP A 10 -2.91 -2.11 16.42
C ASP A 10 -2.77 -0.99 15.36
N SER A 11 -1.99 0.04 15.68
CA SER A 11 -1.64 1.12 14.75
C SER A 11 -0.85 0.62 13.52
N PHE A 12 0.11 -0.29 13.73
CA PHE A 12 0.85 -0.95 12.64
C PHE A 12 -0.08 -1.79 11.77
N PHE A 13 -0.89 -2.66 12.37
CA PHE A 13 -1.85 -3.51 11.68
C PHE A 13 -2.78 -2.68 10.80
N LYS A 14 -3.40 -1.63 11.35
CA LYS A 14 -4.30 -0.73 10.60
C LYS A 14 -3.60 -0.05 9.43
N SER A 15 -2.34 0.33 9.60
CA SER A 15 -1.54 1.01 8.57
C SER A 15 -1.11 0.08 7.44
N PHE A 16 -0.89 -1.21 7.74
CA PHE A 16 -0.29 -2.16 6.79
C PHE A 16 -1.25 -3.23 6.26
N LEU A 17 -2.46 -3.39 6.83
CA LEU A 17 -3.42 -4.40 6.40
C LEU A 17 -3.73 -4.28 4.90
N ASN A 18 -4.20 -3.11 4.46
CA ASN A 18 -4.57 -2.89 3.07
C ASN A 18 -3.35 -3.02 2.10
N PRO A 19 -2.20 -2.38 2.38
CA PRO A 19 -0.98 -2.59 1.59
C PRO A 19 -0.57 -4.06 1.42
N ILE A 20 -0.67 -4.86 2.49
CA ILE A 20 -0.31 -6.28 2.44
C ILE A 20 -1.34 -7.10 1.68
N CYS A 21 -2.64 -6.82 1.83
CA CYS A 21 -3.66 -7.50 1.04
C CYS A 21 -3.44 -7.25 -0.46
N LEU A 22 -3.23 -5.98 -0.87
CA LEU A 22 -2.96 -5.64 -2.28
C LEU A 22 -1.66 -6.25 -2.79
N PHE A 23 -0.62 -6.30 -1.96
CA PHE A 23 0.63 -7.00 -2.28
C PHE A 23 0.37 -8.49 -2.56
N ILE A 24 -0.34 -9.18 -1.66
CA ILE A 24 -0.64 -10.61 -1.78
C ILE A 24 -1.51 -10.87 -3.00
N GLU A 25 -2.57 -10.09 -3.21
CA GLU A 25 -3.49 -10.21 -4.35
C GLU A 25 -2.75 -10.17 -5.68
N ARG A 26 -1.83 -9.22 -5.85
CA ARG A 26 -1.01 -9.09 -7.06
C ARG A 26 -0.04 -10.23 -7.27
N VAL A 27 0.58 -10.72 -6.21
CA VAL A 27 1.48 -11.87 -6.27
C VAL A 27 0.70 -13.15 -6.62
N MET A 28 -0.47 -13.32 -6.02
CA MET A 28 -1.31 -14.51 -6.18
C MET A 28 -2.19 -14.48 -7.44
N LYS A 29 -2.38 -13.31 -8.07
CA LYS A 29 -3.20 -13.11 -9.28
C LYS A 29 -4.60 -13.73 -9.15
N ASP A 30 -5.29 -13.41 -8.06
CA ASP A 30 -6.65 -13.88 -7.72
C ASP A 30 -6.81 -15.41 -7.55
N ARG A 31 -5.71 -16.14 -7.32
CA ARG A 31 -5.74 -17.61 -7.22
C ARG A 31 -6.10 -18.15 -5.83
N GLU A 32 -6.22 -17.29 -4.82
CA GLU A 32 -6.34 -17.67 -3.42
C GLU A 32 -7.02 -16.59 -2.56
N ASP A 33 -7.55 -16.99 -1.40
CA ASP A 33 -8.11 -16.04 -0.42
C ASP A 33 -6.99 -15.23 0.24
N VAL A 34 -6.95 -13.95 -0.14
CA VAL A 34 -5.98 -12.96 0.35
C VAL A 34 -6.09 -12.76 1.86
N THR A 35 -7.30 -12.90 2.40
CA THR A 35 -7.60 -12.60 3.81
C THR A 35 -6.90 -13.58 4.75
N ASP A 36 -6.93 -14.86 4.40
CA ASP A 36 -6.28 -15.92 5.19
C ASP A 36 -4.76 -15.76 5.17
N LEU A 37 -4.19 -15.47 4.00
CA LEU A 37 -2.75 -15.24 3.86
C LEU A 37 -2.30 -13.99 4.65
N ALA A 38 -3.07 -12.92 4.60
CA ALA A 38 -2.80 -11.71 5.38
C ALA A 38 -2.84 -12.01 6.88
N GLN A 39 -3.84 -12.75 7.36
CA GLN A 39 -3.93 -13.16 8.77
C GLN A 39 -2.70 -13.96 9.22
N ASP A 40 -2.29 -14.98 8.45
CA ASP A 40 -1.11 -15.80 8.74
C ASP A 40 0.17 -14.94 8.83
N VAL A 41 0.30 -13.95 7.94
CA VAL A 41 1.44 -13.03 7.91
C VAL A 41 1.44 -12.12 9.15
N PHE A 42 0.31 -11.50 9.48
CA PHE A 42 0.21 -10.62 10.64
C PHE A 42 0.37 -11.38 11.96
N LEU A 43 -0.07 -12.64 12.04
CA LEU A 43 0.16 -13.49 13.21
C LEU A 43 1.66 -13.71 13.45
N LYS A 44 2.43 -14.02 12.40
CA LYS A 44 3.89 -14.17 12.49
C LYS A 44 4.58 -12.88 12.94
N VAL A 45 4.10 -11.72 12.51
CA VAL A 45 4.62 -10.42 12.98
C VAL A 45 4.26 -10.19 14.44
N PHE A 46 3.02 -10.48 14.83
CA PHE A 46 2.52 -10.27 16.19
C PHE A 46 3.29 -11.10 17.22
N GLU A 47 3.54 -12.38 16.92
CA GLU A 47 4.31 -13.29 17.79
C GLU A 47 5.70 -12.76 18.12
N ARG A 48 6.29 -12.01 17.19
CA ARG A 48 7.63 -11.43 17.30
C ARG A 48 7.63 -9.93 17.57
N TRP A 49 6.46 -9.33 17.81
CA TRP A 49 6.30 -7.87 17.86
C TRP A 49 7.27 -7.20 18.83
N LYS A 50 7.43 -7.81 20.01
CA LYS A 50 8.31 -7.31 21.08
C LYS A 50 9.81 -7.47 20.78
N GLU A 51 10.17 -8.27 19.78
CA GLU A 51 11.57 -8.47 19.36
C GLU A 51 12.03 -7.39 18.36
N PHE A 52 11.10 -6.68 17.71
CA PHE A 52 11.48 -5.65 16.75
C PHE A 52 11.93 -4.38 17.46
N GLU A 53 13.18 -4.00 17.22
CA GLU A 53 13.76 -2.76 17.72
C GLU A 53 13.11 -1.52 17.09
N THR A 54 12.59 -1.65 15.87
CA THR A 54 11.96 -0.56 15.11
C THR A 54 10.77 -1.06 14.29
N GLU A 55 9.85 -0.15 13.96
CA GLU A 55 8.76 -0.43 13.02
C GLU A 55 9.27 -0.84 11.62
N GLU A 56 10.42 -0.30 11.20
CA GLU A 56 11.03 -0.64 9.91
C GLU A 56 11.48 -2.11 9.87
N ASN A 57 12.00 -2.63 11.00
CA ASN A 57 12.36 -4.05 11.12
C ASN A 57 11.10 -4.94 11.04
N ALA A 58 10.02 -4.53 11.71
CA ALA A 58 8.74 -5.23 11.66
C ALA A 58 8.14 -5.22 10.24
N LYS A 59 8.22 -4.08 9.54
CA LYS A 59 7.79 -3.91 8.16
C LYS A 59 8.59 -4.77 7.18
N ALA A 60 9.90 -4.79 7.30
CA ALA A 60 10.75 -5.66 6.48
C ALA A 60 10.36 -7.13 6.68
N PHE A 61 10.16 -7.55 7.93
CA PHE A 61 9.73 -8.91 8.26
C PHE A 61 8.32 -9.22 7.73
N LEU A 62 7.39 -8.25 7.77
CA LEU A 62 6.03 -8.37 7.24
C LEU A 62 6.03 -8.70 5.73
N TYR A 63 6.71 -7.88 4.91
CA TYR A 63 6.77 -8.11 3.46
C TYR A 63 7.54 -9.38 3.09
N ILE A 64 8.63 -9.70 3.81
CA ILE A 64 9.36 -10.97 3.61
C ILE A 64 8.46 -12.17 3.93
N SER A 65 7.70 -12.10 5.03
CA SER A 65 6.78 -13.16 5.44
C SER A 65 5.64 -13.35 4.44
N ALA A 66 5.06 -12.25 3.94
CA ALA A 66 4.04 -12.29 2.89
C ALA A 66 4.55 -12.96 1.62
N ARG A 67 5.72 -12.52 1.12
CA ARG A 67 6.35 -13.12 -0.06
C ARG A 67 6.59 -14.62 0.11
N ASN A 68 7.22 -15.01 1.23
CA ASN A 68 7.54 -16.41 1.47
C ASN A 68 6.29 -17.26 1.53
N LEU A 69 5.23 -16.77 2.18
CA LEU A 69 3.96 -17.50 2.28
C LEU A 69 3.28 -17.68 0.92
N CYS A 70 3.24 -16.63 0.09
CA CYS A 70 2.72 -16.71 -1.27
C CYS A 70 3.50 -17.74 -2.10
N PHE A 71 4.83 -17.75 -2.01
CA PHE A 71 5.68 -18.70 -2.75
C PHE A 71 5.48 -20.14 -2.27
N ASP A 72 5.42 -20.37 -0.95
CA ASP A 72 5.15 -21.69 -0.39
C ASP A 72 3.77 -22.23 -0.82
N ARG A 73 2.77 -21.37 -0.97
CA ARG A 73 1.43 -21.75 -1.45
C ARG A 73 1.45 -22.08 -2.95
N LEU A 74 2.04 -21.21 -3.77
CA LEU A 74 2.18 -21.42 -5.22
C LEU A 74 2.93 -22.73 -5.51
N ARG A 75 4.01 -23.01 -4.78
CA ARG A 75 4.78 -24.25 -4.92
C ARG A 75 4.01 -25.50 -4.49
N ARG A 76 3.21 -25.43 -3.44
CA ARG A 76 2.38 -26.57 -3.00
C ARG A 76 1.29 -26.89 -4.01
N LYS A 77 0.56 -25.87 -4.48
CA LYS A 77 -0.43 -26.01 -5.55
C LYS A 77 0.20 -26.60 -6.83
N GLN A 78 1.42 -26.19 -7.15
CA GLN A 78 2.17 -26.76 -8.27
C GLN A 78 2.49 -28.26 -8.11
N ALA A 79 2.87 -28.70 -6.90
CA ALA A 79 3.13 -30.11 -6.63
C ALA A 79 1.87 -30.97 -6.76
N GLU A 80 0.70 -30.38 -6.49
CA GLU A 80 -0.61 -31.01 -6.65
C GLU A 80 -1.07 -31.04 -8.12
N ASP A 81 -0.77 -29.98 -8.90
CA ASP A 81 -1.24 -29.81 -10.28
C ASP A 81 -0.39 -30.53 -11.36
N ASN A 82 0.76 -31.14 -11.02
CA ASN A 82 1.60 -31.96 -11.94
C ASN A 82 2.00 -31.31 -13.30
N TYR A 83 2.06 -29.98 -13.41
CA TYR A 83 2.57 -29.28 -14.60
C TYR A 83 4.02 -28.81 -14.40
N GLN A 84 4.97 -29.67 -14.78
CA GLN A 84 6.39 -29.32 -14.88
C GLN A 84 6.63 -28.45 -16.11
N SER A 85 7.03 -27.19 -15.91
CA SER A 85 8.04 -26.41 -16.68
C SER A 85 7.77 -24.90 -16.85
N GLN A 86 6.63 -24.35 -16.38
CA GLN A 86 6.31 -22.92 -16.62
C GLN A 86 6.69 -21.96 -15.48
N TYR A 87 6.81 -22.42 -14.22
CA TYR A 87 6.89 -21.52 -13.07
C TYR A 87 8.30 -21.16 -12.58
N SER A 88 9.37 -21.84 -13.00
CA SER A 88 10.74 -21.40 -12.65
C SER A 88 11.07 -20.02 -13.24
N GLN A 89 10.47 -19.68 -14.39
CA GLN A 89 10.52 -18.31 -14.94
C GLN A 89 9.58 -17.35 -14.19
N GLU A 90 8.45 -17.82 -13.65
CA GLU A 90 7.54 -16.98 -12.86
C GLU A 90 8.10 -16.66 -11.48
N GLU A 91 8.78 -17.58 -10.79
CA GLU A 91 9.49 -17.28 -9.54
C GLU A 91 10.56 -16.21 -9.74
N GLU A 92 11.35 -16.31 -10.81
CA GLU A 92 12.37 -15.32 -11.16
C GLU A 92 11.74 -13.97 -11.51
N SER A 93 10.63 -13.98 -12.26
CA SER A 93 9.85 -12.78 -12.59
C SER A 93 9.25 -12.13 -11.35
N ILE A 94 8.54 -12.86 -10.49
CA ILE A 94 7.93 -12.30 -9.28
C ILE A 94 9.00 -11.86 -8.27
N SER A 95 10.11 -12.58 -8.15
CA SER A 95 11.24 -12.15 -7.32
C SER A 95 11.89 -10.86 -7.84
N SER A 96 11.92 -10.66 -9.17
CA SER A 96 12.40 -9.40 -9.77
C SER A 96 11.42 -8.24 -9.54
N THR A 97 10.12 -8.52 -9.44
CA THR A 97 9.06 -7.53 -9.20
C THR A 97 8.79 -7.28 -7.72
N PHE A 98 9.27 -8.13 -6.81
CA PHE A 98 8.99 -8.02 -5.37
C PHE A 98 9.29 -6.62 -4.82
N LEU A 99 10.50 -6.11 -5.06
CA LEU A 99 10.89 -4.79 -4.56
C LEU A 99 10.04 -3.68 -5.18
N GLN A 100 9.67 -3.80 -6.46
CA GLN A 100 8.80 -2.85 -7.14
C GLN A 100 7.41 -2.83 -6.50
N GLU A 101 6.85 -3.99 -6.18
CA GLU A 101 5.54 -4.08 -5.55
C GLU A 101 5.57 -3.54 -4.11
N VAL A 102 6.60 -3.87 -3.32
CA VAL A 102 6.81 -3.29 -1.99
C VAL A 102 6.90 -1.76 -2.08
N MET A 103 7.70 -1.23 -3.00
CA MET A 103 7.82 0.22 -3.21
C MET A 103 6.48 0.85 -3.60
N ARG A 104 5.69 0.21 -4.47
CA ARG A 104 4.39 0.72 -4.88
C ARG A 104 3.40 0.77 -3.73
N GLN A 105 3.32 -0.28 -2.93
CA GLN A 105 2.41 -0.34 -1.78
C GLN A 105 2.82 0.66 -0.70
N GLU A 106 4.12 0.79 -0.41
CA GLU A 106 4.61 1.79 0.53
C GLU A 106 4.35 3.22 0.05
N THR A 107 4.59 3.50 -1.23
CA THR A 107 4.33 4.84 -1.79
C THR A 107 2.85 5.17 -1.68
N SER A 108 1.98 4.23 -2.04
CA SER A 108 0.53 4.40 -1.95
C SER A 108 0.10 4.66 -0.49
N ARG A 109 0.59 3.85 0.47
CA ARG A 109 0.31 4.02 1.90
C ARG A 109 0.72 5.40 2.41
N ILE A 110 1.92 5.85 2.07
CA ILE A 110 2.45 7.16 2.47
C ILE A 110 1.63 8.29 1.85
N LEU A 111 1.27 8.16 0.57
CA LEU A 111 0.43 9.13 -0.12
C LEU A 111 -0.94 9.27 0.53
N TYR A 112 -1.66 8.16 0.72
CA TYR A 112 -2.99 8.19 1.35
C TYR A 112 -2.92 8.73 2.78
N SER A 113 -1.90 8.37 3.56
CA SER A 113 -1.70 8.95 4.89
C SER A 113 -1.45 10.47 4.86
N ALA A 114 -0.77 10.99 3.83
CA ALA A 114 -0.61 12.42 3.64
C ALA A 114 -1.92 13.09 3.22
N ILE A 115 -2.70 12.45 2.34
CA ILE A 115 -4.03 12.92 1.91
C ILE A 115 -4.99 13.00 3.10
N ASP A 116 -4.97 12.03 4.02
CA ASP A 116 -5.82 12.02 5.21
C ASP A 116 -5.59 13.20 6.15
N ARG A 117 -4.39 13.80 6.11
CA ARG A 117 -4.03 14.98 6.90
C ARG A 117 -4.46 16.30 6.25
N LEU A 118 -4.96 16.28 5.01
CA LEU A 118 -5.48 17.47 4.35
C LEU A 118 -6.81 17.92 4.99
N PRO A 119 -7.14 19.23 4.93
CA PRO A 119 -8.47 19.72 5.30
C PRO A 119 -9.56 19.01 4.51
N GLU A 120 -10.70 18.72 5.15
CA GLU A 120 -11.80 17.90 4.62
C GLU A 120 -12.13 18.18 3.14
N GLN A 121 -12.45 19.43 2.80
CA GLN A 121 -12.82 19.80 1.44
C GLN A 121 -11.69 19.58 0.44
N THR A 122 -10.44 19.88 0.84
CA THR A 122 -9.26 19.64 0.00
C THR A 122 -9.05 18.15 -0.22
N ARG A 123 -9.20 17.34 0.85
CA ARG A 123 -9.08 15.88 0.79
C ARG A 123 -10.07 15.27 -0.20
N GLN A 124 -11.35 15.63 -0.08
CA GLN A 124 -12.41 15.16 -0.97
C GLN A 124 -12.13 15.53 -2.44
N VAL A 125 -11.70 16.76 -2.70
CA VAL A 125 -11.35 17.22 -4.06
C VAL A 125 -10.18 16.44 -4.65
N ILE A 126 -9.17 16.09 -3.84
CA ILE A 126 -8.03 15.28 -4.30
C ILE A 126 -8.45 13.84 -4.57
N LEU A 127 -9.19 13.20 -3.65
CA LEU A 127 -9.66 11.82 -3.80
C LEU A 127 -10.56 11.63 -5.01
N LEU A 128 -11.59 12.49 -5.19
CA LEU A 128 -12.45 12.43 -6.37
C LEU A 128 -11.66 12.64 -7.68
N GLY A 129 -10.61 13.48 -7.63
CA GLY A 129 -9.71 13.66 -8.77
C GLY A 129 -8.91 12.40 -9.09
N MET A 130 -8.47 11.65 -8.07
CA MET A 130 -7.78 10.36 -8.24
C MET A 130 -8.72 9.26 -8.74
N GLU A 131 -10.02 9.37 -8.47
CA GLU A 131 -11.06 8.51 -9.04
C GLU A 131 -11.38 8.85 -10.51
N GLY A 132 -10.70 9.81 -11.12
CA GLY A 132 -10.85 10.19 -12.52
C GLY A 132 -11.88 11.28 -12.80
N ASN A 133 -12.52 11.86 -11.77
CA ASN A 133 -13.50 12.92 -11.96
C ASN A 133 -12.83 14.22 -12.43
N SER A 134 -13.43 14.85 -13.44
CA SER A 134 -13.04 16.17 -13.94
C SER A 134 -13.30 17.27 -12.91
N ASN A 135 -12.64 18.42 -13.06
CA ASN A 135 -12.87 19.56 -12.15
C ASN A 135 -14.31 20.07 -12.15
N VAL A 136 -15.06 19.84 -13.24
CA VAL A 136 -16.47 20.19 -13.35
C VAL A 136 -17.29 19.23 -12.50
N GLU A 137 -17.14 17.91 -12.73
CA GLU A 137 -17.84 16.86 -11.98
C GLU A 137 -17.57 16.96 -10.48
N VAL A 138 -16.32 17.19 -10.06
CA VAL A 138 -15.97 17.41 -8.66
C VAL A 138 -16.70 18.63 -8.08
N GLY A 139 -16.83 19.71 -8.84
CA GLY A 139 -17.56 20.90 -8.41
C GLY A 139 -19.05 20.63 -8.24
N GLU A 140 -19.64 19.88 -9.16
CA GLU A 140 -21.04 19.45 -9.11
C GLU A 140 -21.31 18.53 -7.92
N LEU A 141 -20.47 17.51 -7.71
CA LEU A 141 -20.59 16.55 -6.61
C LEU A 141 -20.47 17.20 -5.24
N LEU A 142 -19.58 18.20 -5.10
CA LEU A 142 -19.31 18.87 -3.83
C LEU A 142 -20.12 20.17 -3.64
N GLY A 143 -20.90 20.59 -4.64
CA GLY A 143 -21.69 21.82 -4.59
C GLY A 143 -20.84 23.10 -4.55
N VAL A 144 -19.65 23.10 -5.17
CA VAL A 144 -18.72 24.24 -5.19
C VAL A 144 -18.37 24.65 -6.63
N SER A 145 -17.93 25.90 -6.80
CA SER A 145 -17.54 26.37 -8.14
C SER A 145 -16.29 25.66 -8.66
N ILE A 146 -16.15 25.52 -9.98
CA ILE A 146 -14.94 24.97 -10.61
C ILE A 146 -13.66 25.75 -10.20
N ASN A 147 -13.78 27.05 -9.94
CA ASN A 147 -12.67 27.88 -9.48
C ASN A 147 -12.27 27.51 -8.04
N THR A 148 -13.24 27.20 -7.19
CA THR A 148 -13.02 26.66 -5.85
C THR A 148 -12.29 25.32 -5.93
N VAL A 149 -12.73 24.41 -6.80
CA VAL A 149 -12.05 23.12 -7.03
C VAL A 149 -10.59 23.31 -7.44
N LYS A 150 -10.31 24.21 -8.39
CA LYS A 150 -8.94 24.51 -8.85
C LYS A 150 -8.08 25.06 -7.71
N THR A 151 -8.61 25.97 -6.89
CA THR A 151 -7.91 26.52 -5.72
C THR A 151 -7.63 25.43 -4.68
N LEU A 152 -8.61 24.59 -4.37
CA LEU A 152 -8.46 23.47 -3.44
C LEU A 152 -7.42 22.46 -3.95
N LYS A 153 -7.44 22.09 -5.25
CA LYS A 153 -6.41 21.23 -5.85
C LYS A 153 -5.02 21.83 -5.73
N LYS A 154 -4.86 23.11 -6.08
CA LYS A 154 -3.58 23.81 -5.98
C LYS A 154 -3.03 23.77 -4.55
N ASN A 155 -3.87 24.09 -3.57
CA ASN A 155 -3.48 24.10 -2.16
C ASN A 155 -3.18 22.68 -1.65
N GLY A 156 -3.98 21.69 -2.05
CA GLY A 156 -3.78 20.29 -1.73
C GLY A 156 -2.43 19.77 -2.24
N TYR A 157 -2.11 20.00 -3.52
CA TYR A 157 -0.82 19.61 -4.06
C TYR A 157 0.36 20.34 -3.42
N SER A 158 0.21 21.61 -3.06
CA SER A 158 1.24 22.35 -2.32
C SER A 158 1.49 21.73 -0.94
N ALA A 159 0.43 21.43 -0.20
CA ALA A 159 0.52 20.81 1.12
C ALA A 159 1.13 19.40 1.03
N LEU A 160 0.65 18.55 0.11
CA LEU A 160 1.22 17.22 -0.11
C LEU A 160 2.70 17.30 -0.46
N ARG A 161 3.12 18.30 -1.25
CA ARG A 161 4.53 18.52 -1.59
C ARG A 161 5.40 18.92 -0.41
N GLU A 162 4.85 19.63 0.57
CA GLU A 162 5.56 19.98 1.81
C GLU A 162 5.64 18.79 2.77
N MET A 163 4.63 17.92 2.76
CA MET A 163 4.54 16.75 3.64
C MET A 163 5.36 15.56 3.13
N LEU A 164 5.51 15.43 1.80
CA LEU A 164 6.23 14.35 1.15
C LEU A 164 7.65 14.80 0.79
N SER A 165 8.66 13.98 1.09
CA SER A 165 10.03 14.27 0.68
C SER A 165 10.18 14.22 -0.86
N LYS A 166 11.25 14.82 -1.39
CA LYS A 166 11.48 14.90 -2.85
C LYS A 166 11.50 13.53 -3.52
N GLU A 167 11.94 12.50 -2.81
CA GLU A 167 12.00 11.11 -3.27
C GLU A 167 10.59 10.55 -3.51
N TYR A 168 9.62 10.88 -2.66
CA TYR A 168 8.23 10.46 -2.81
C TYR A 168 7.46 11.25 -3.88
N LEU A 169 7.90 12.48 -4.22
CA LEU A 169 7.27 13.26 -5.31
C LEU A 169 7.48 12.64 -6.69
N ILE A 170 8.62 12.01 -6.93
CA ILE A 170 8.88 11.31 -8.18
C ILE A 170 7.99 10.06 -8.27
N LEU A 171 7.85 9.34 -7.16
CA LEU A 171 6.99 8.16 -7.09
C LEU A 171 5.49 8.51 -7.18
N LEU A 172 5.09 9.68 -6.66
CA LEU A 172 3.75 10.26 -6.84
C LEU A 172 3.43 10.48 -8.33
N LEU A 173 4.37 11.05 -9.09
CA LEU A 173 4.17 11.29 -10.53
C LEU A 173 4.02 9.98 -11.31
N ILE A 174 4.82 8.97 -10.97
CA ILE A 174 4.70 7.63 -11.58
C ILE A 174 3.35 6.98 -11.24
N LEU A 175 2.89 7.11 -9.99
CA LEU A 175 1.57 6.60 -9.58
C LEU A 175 0.40 7.33 -10.23
N LEU A 176 0.54 8.63 -10.53
CA LEU A 176 -0.47 9.43 -11.21
C LEU A 176 -0.44 9.27 -12.74
N GLU A 177 0.63 8.75 -13.34
CA GLU A 177 0.68 8.42 -14.77
C GLU A 177 -0.05 7.11 -15.13
N GLU A 178 -0.38 6.27 -14.14
CA GLU A 178 -1.18 5.06 -14.33
C GLU A 178 -2.70 5.29 -14.29
N PHE A 179 -3.17 6.54 -14.16
CA PHE A 179 -4.61 6.90 -14.10
C PHE A 179 -4.99 8.03 -15.06
#